data_AF-A0A7C6F1L5-F1
#
_entry.id   AF-A0A7C6F1L5-F1
#
_cell.length_a   1.000
_cell.length_b   1.000
_cell.length_c   1.000
_cell.angle_alpha   90.00
_cell.angle_beta   90.00
_cell.angle_gamma   90.00
#
_symmetry.space_group_name_H-M   'P 1'
#
loop_
_entity.id
_entity.type
_entity.pdbx_description
1 polymer ?
#
loop_
_entity_poly.entity_id
_entity_poly.type
_entity_poly.pdbx_seq_one_letter_code
_entity_poly.pdbx_strand_id
1 'polypeptide(L)'
;MGLLGRDVPPLIRAVQSPDPELRFVATDTVLKLAAGGTFRGASYVMKELAYFAASEGKAGALVADPVLSHANQIASYLKEIGYSRVDIVSEGGSLLETAPRTPDYEIILVSAGIQRPPLNLTLQRLRAEPRLAGVPVLVYADPDWLPLADATVRSIPSALSVAVPSDPQDLAGLIARAKMVPTVRSVSIDQRLEWARAAMAWFLVFVEHPPEGISRMEIESAAISALEVPQLQELSLEILGQLATPKSQSALVEAVSRNDWPIALRVKALGAFRKAVEKRGVQLTTQQILQQYERYNQSTQSPPEVRKILGLILDYIEAPTQVQAVGIQAKE
;
A
#
# COMPACT_ATOMS: atom_id res chain seq x y z
N MET A 1 5.34 1.00 27.39
CA MET A 1 4.11 1.66 27.91
C MET A 1 4.16 3.10 27.45
N GLY A 2 3.34 3.46 26.46
CA GLY A 2 3.54 4.61 25.59
C GLY A 2 3.33 5.99 26.24
N LEU A 3 4.05 6.96 25.67
CA LEU A 3 4.03 8.41 25.88
C LEU A 3 2.68 9.06 25.53
N LEU A 4 1.59 8.60 26.14
CA LEU A 4 0.31 9.29 26.07
C LEU A 4 -0.10 9.69 27.49
N GLY A 5 -0.28 11.00 27.71
CA GLY A 5 -0.80 11.53 28.97
C GLY A 5 -2.13 10.88 29.33
N ARG A 6 -2.48 10.93 30.62
CA ARG A 6 -3.72 10.32 31.18
C ARG A 6 -5.02 10.78 30.49
N ASP A 7 -4.97 11.83 29.67
CA ASP A 7 -6.12 12.49 29.04
C ASP A 7 -6.38 12.10 27.57
N VAL A 8 -5.84 10.96 27.10
CA VAL A 8 -6.17 10.44 25.75
C VAL A 8 -7.31 9.43 25.86
N PRO A 9 -8.42 9.61 25.09
CA PRO A 9 -9.56 8.70 25.14
C PRO A 9 -9.12 7.23 24.95
N PRO A 10 -9.69 6.26 25.69
CA PRO A 10 -9.29 4.85 25.61
C PRO A 10 -9.31 4.30 24.18
N LEU A 11 -10.27 4.74 23.37
CA LEU A 11 -10.41 4.33 21.98
C LEU A 11 -9.22 4.79 21.10
N ILE A 12 -8.70 6.00 21.33
CA ILE A 12 -7.51 6.51 20.62
C ILE A 12 -6.24 5.77 21.08
N ARG A 13 -6.17 5.32 22.33
CA ARG A 13 -5.09 4.44 22.78
C ARG A 13 -5.13 3.08 22.07
N ALA A 14 -6.33 2.55 21.81
CA ALA A 14 -6.49 1.27 21.10
C ALA A 14 -6.04 1.34 19.63
N VAL A 15 -6.17 2.51 18.98
CA VAL A 15 -5.62 2.76 17.61
C VAL A 15 -4.10 2.57 17.56
N GLN A 16 -3.39 2.71 18.69
CA GLN A 16 -1.95 2.49 18.80
C GLN A 16 -1.58 1.15 19.46
N SER A 17 -2.53 0.21 19.54
CA SER A 17 -2.27 -1.12 20.11
C SER A 17 -1.21 -1.87 19.29
N PRO A 18 -0.34 -2.69 19.89
CA PRO A 18 0.49 -3.63 19.11
C PRO A 18 -0.34 -4.73 18.41
N ASP A 19 -1.57 -4.96 18.88
CA ASP A 19 -2.52 -5.90 18.27
C ASP A 19 -3.18 -5.29 17.02
N PRO A 20 -2.95 -5.85 15.81
CA PRO A 20 -3.46 -5.30 14.56
C PRO A 20 -4.99 -5.34 14.46
N GLU A 21 -5.64 -6.36 15.02
CA GLU A 21 -7.11 -6.47 14.98
C GLU A 21 -7.74 -5.40 15.86
N LEU A 22 -7.21 -5.21 17.08
CA LEU A 22 -7.67 -4.14 17.96
C LEU A 22 -7.44 -2.75 17.34
N ARG A 23 -6.29 -2.53 16.69
CA ARG A 23 -6.04 -1.26 15.97
C ARG A 23 -7.07 -1.01 14.88
N PHE A 24 -7.34 -2.03 14.04
CA PHE A 24 -8.30 -1.89 12.95
C PHE A 24 -9.70 -1.58 13.48
N VAL A 25 -10.19 -2.39 14.42
CA VAL A 25 -11.53 -2.20 15.01
C VAL A 25 -11.64 -0.84 15.69
N ALA A 26 -10.62 -0.40 16.42
CA ALA A 26 -10.61 0.91 17.03
C ALA A 26 -10.64 2.03 15.98
N THR A 27 -9.83 1.91 14.92
CA THR A 27 -9.77 2.88 13.81
C THR A 27 -11.12 3.03 13.14
N ASP A 28 -11.73 1.92 12.72
CA ASP A 28 -13.04 1.89 12.08
C ASP A 28 -14.14 2.43 13.02
N THR A 29 -14.10 2.08 14.30
CA THR A 29 -15.06 2.58 15.29
C THR A 29 -14.95 4.09 15.48
N VAL A 30 -13.74 4.65 15.55
CA VAL A 30 -13.56 6.11 15.64
C VAL A 30 -14.12 6.80 14.40
N LEU A 31 -13.87 6.25 13.21
CA LEU A 31 -14.38 6.80 11.96
C LEU A 31 -15.93 6.73 11.89
N LYS A 32 -16.56 5.67 12.41
CA LYS A 32 -18.03 5.60 12.52
C LYS A 32 -18.61 6.63 13.48
N LEU A 33 -17.93 6.89 14.59
CA LEU A 33 -18.42 7.83 15.62
C LEU A 33 -18.18 9.30 15.25
N ALA A 34 -17.08 9.59 14.56
CA ALA A 34 -16.63 10.95 14.33
C ALA A 34 -16.41 11.31 12.85
N ALA A 35 -16.64 10.40 11.89
CA ALA A 35 -16.68 10.60 10.43
C ALA A 35 -15.67 11.61 9.84
N GLY A 36 -14.43 11.66 10.36
CA GLY A 36 -13.40 12.61 9.90
C GLY A 36 -13.44 14.00 10.56
N GLY A 37 -14.26 14.22 11.58
CA GLY A 37 -14.25 15.40 12.42
C GLY A 37 -12.93 15.57 13.19
N THR A 38 -12.68 16.77 13.70
CA THR A 38 -11.46 17.08 14.46
C THR A 38 -11.60 16.62 15.91
N PHE A 39 -10.62 15.85 16.38
CA PHE A 39 -10.53 15.42 17.77
C PHE A 39 -9.08 15.11 18.14
N ARG A 40 -8.80 15.05 19.45
CA ARG A 40 -7.47 14.71 19.95
C ARG A 40 -7.04 13.31 19.46
N GLY A 41 -6.02 13.26 18.63
CA GLY A 41 -5.47 12.03 18.06
C GLY A 41 -6.05 11.63 16.69
N ALA A 42 -6.82 12.50 16.03
CA ALA A 42 -7.31 12.26 14.68
C ALA A 42 -6.20 11.91 13.67
N SER A 43 -5.03 12.53 13.80
CA SER A 43 -3.87 12.23 12.97
C SER A 43 -3.37 10.78 13.10
N TYR A 44 -3.49 10.15 14.26
CA TYR A 44 -3.17 8.73 14.42
C TYR A 44 -4.16 7.84 13.69
N VAL A 45 -5.45 8.19 13.76
CA VAL A 45 -6.52 7.46 13.06
C VAL A 45 -6.31 7.52 11.55
N MET A 46 -6.00 8.71 11.00
CA MET A 46 -5.74 8.85 9.56
C MET A 46 -4.48 8.10 9.11
N LYS A 47 -3.42 8.12 9.94
CA LYS A 47 -2.21 7.34 9.66
C LYS A 47 -2.45 5.83 9.70
N GLU A 48 -3.29 5.33 10.62
CA GLU A 48 -3.66 3.91 10.64
C GLU A 48 -4.58 3.54 9.47
N LEU A 49 -5.52 4.41 9.12
CA LEU A 49 -6.38 4.22 7.97
C LEU A 49 -5.56 4.06 6.67
N ALA A 50 -4.59 4.96 6.47
CA ALA A 50 -3.66 4.88 5.34
C ALA A 50 -2.80 3.61 5.36
N TYR A 51 -2.38 3.17 6.54
CA TYR A 51 -1.64 1.92 6.69
C TYR A 51 -2.47 0.70 6.27
N PHE A 52 -3.72 0.59 6.71
CA PHE A 52 -4.59 -0.53 6.31
C PHE A 52 -4.93 -0.49 4.81
N ALA A 53 -5.18 0.70 4.25
CA ALA A 53 -5.43 0.88 2.82
C ALA A 53 -4.24 0.48 1.93
N ALA A 54 -3.02 0.46 2.47
CA ALA A 54 -1.79 0.14 1.73
C ALA A 54 -1.50 -1.36 1.60
N SER A 55 -2.42 -2.26 2.00
CA SER A 55 -2.27 -3.69 1.73
C SER A 55 -2.46 -3.98 0.24
N GLU A 56 -1.53 -4.74 -0.33
CA GLU A 56 -1.62 -5.33 -1.66
C GLU A 56 -2.06 -6.81 -1.61
N GLY A 57 -2.29 -7.35 -0.41
CA GLY A 57 -2.63 -8.77 -0.23
C GLY A 57 -1.47 -9.71 -0.58
N LYS A 58 -0.23 -9.26 -0.48
CA LYS A 58 0.96 -10.06 -0.79
C LYS A 58 1.66 -10.53 0.47
N ALA A 59 2.34 -11.67 0.39
CA ALA A 59 3.31 -12.08 1.41
C ALA A 59 4.58 -11.24 1.21
N GLY A 60 4.79 -10.27 2.10
CA GLY A 60 5.93 -9.34 2.05
C GLY A 60 7.05 -9.71 3.02
N ALA A 61 8.28 -9.49 2.59
CA ALA A 61 9.47 -9.53 3.43
C ALA A 61 10.34 -8.28 3.21
N LEU A 62 11.03 -7.85 4.26
CA LEU A 62 11.95 -6.71 4.21
C LEU A 62 13.32 -7.16 4.69
N VAL A 63 14.34 -6.98 3.85
CA VAL A 63 15.73 -7.35 4.14
C VAL A 63 16.55 -6.09 4.37
N ALA A 64 17.20 -6.00 5.53
CA ALA A 64 18.10 -4.92 5.90
C ALA A 64 19.54 -5.43 6.00
N ASP A 65 20.38 -5.10 5.02
CA ASP A 65 21.78 -5.52 4.98
C ASP A 65 22.67 -4.44 4.36
N PRO A 66 23.75 -4.00 5.03
CA PRO A 66 24.70 -3.07 4.42
C PRO A 66 25.43 -3.66 3.20
N VAL A 67 25.48 -4.99 3.05
CA VAL A 67 26.13 -5.69 1.93
C VAL A 67 25.08 -6.13 0.91
N LEU A 68 25.00 -5.39 -0.21
CA LEU A 68 23.96 -5.58 -1.22
C LEU A 68 23.96 -6.99 -1.86
N SER A 69 25.13 -7.61 -2.05
CA SER A 69 25.22 -8.97 -2.60
C SER A 69 24.55 -10.00 -1.68
N HIS A 70 24.75 -9.87 -0.37
CA HIS A 70 24.12 -10.71 0.63
C HIS A 70 22.60 -10.46 0.69
N ALA A 71 22.19 -9.19 0.70
CA ALA A 71 20.79 -8.80 0.67
C ALA A 71 20.04 -9.42 -0.52
N ASN A 72 20.64 -9.37 -1.71
CA ASN A 72 20.07 -9.94 -2.93
C ASN A 72 19.98 -11.46 -2.91
N GLN A 73 20.95 -12.14 -2.29
CA GLN A 73 20.90 -13.59 -2.09
C GLN A 73 19.73 -13.98 -1.19
N ILE A 74 19.61 -13.34 -0.02
CA ILE A 74 18.48 -13.56 0.91
C ILE A 74 17.15 -13.22 0.23
N ALA A 75 17.09 -12.14 -0.54
CA ALA A 75 15.89 -11.78 -1.28
C ALA A 75 15.51 -12.81 -2.35
N SER A 76 16.50 -13.45 -2.98
CA SER A 76 16.27 -14.54 -3.94
C SER A 76 15.70 -15.77 -3.24
N TYR A 77 16.22 -16.14 -2.06
CA TYR A 77 15.69 -17.23 -1.24
C TYR A 77 14.25 -16.97 -0.82
N LEU A 78 13.93 -15.75 -0.37
CA LEU A 78 12.58 -15.35 0.03
C LEU A 78 11.57 -15.50 -1.12
N LYS A 79 11.96 -15.10 -2.35
CA LYS A 79 11.12 -15.28 -3.53
C LYS A 79 10.87 -16.75 -3.85
N GLU A 80 11.91 -17.58 -3.75
CA GLU A 80 11.80 -19.03 -3.99
C GLU A 80 10.85 -19.72 -3.00
N ILE A 81 10.83 -19.28 -1.74
CA ILE A 81 9.95 -19.83 -0.70
C ILE A 81 8.57 -19.15 -0.64
N GLY A 82 8.23 -18.29 -1.61
CA GLY A 82 6.86 -17.80 -1.83
C GLY A 82 6.57 -16.37 -1.36
N TYR A 83 7.57 -15.58 -0.95
CA TYR A 83 7.34 -14.15 -0.69
C TYR A 83 7.28 -13.37 -2.01
N SER A 84 6.09 -12.90 -2.37
CA SER A 84 5.84 -12.20 -3.63
C SER A 84 6.37 -10.76 -3.63
N ARG A 85 6.53 -10.16 -2.45
CA ARG A 85 7.14 -8.83 -2.27
C ARG A 85 8.38 -8.96 -1.41
N VAL A 86 9.52 -8.53 -1.92
CA VAL A 86 10.77 -8.46 -1.16
C VAL A 86 11.42 -7.12 -1.40
N ASP A 87 11.46 -6.31 -0.36
CA ASP A 87 12.11 -5.00 -0.38
C ASP A 87 13.48 -5.10 0.33
N ILE A 88 14.47 -4.36 -0.17
CA ILE A 88 15.83 -4.34 0.36
C ILE A 88 16.19 -2.92 0.80
N VAL A 89 16.81 -2.81 1.97
CA VAL A 89 17.39 -1.57 2.49
C VAL A 89 18.80 -1.83 3.04
N SER A 90 19.65 -0.81 3.05
CA SER A 90 21.05 -0.95 3.48
C SER A 90 21.35 -0.42 4.89
N GLU A 91 20.40 0.30 5.49
CA GLU A 91 20.59 1.02 6.75
C GLU A 91 19.40 0.86 7.69
N GLY A 92 19.67 0.94 9.00
CA GLY A 92 18.63 0.81 10.02
C GLY A 92 17.60 1.94 9.95
N GLY A 93 18.02 3.15 9.56
CA GLY A 93 17.11 4.28 9.35
C GLY A 93 16.11 4.01 8.24
N SER A 94 16.61 3.56 7.08
CA SER A 94 15.76 3.17 5.95
C SER A 94 14.82 2.01 6.29
N LEU A 95 15.26 1.06 7.12
CA LEU A 95 14.39 0.00 7.63
C LEU A 95 13.22 0.57 8.44
N LEU A 96 13.51 1.49 9.36
CA LEU A 96 12.49 2.13 10.22
C LEU A 96 11.52 3.02 9.43
N GLU A 97 11.94 3.58 8.30
CA GLU A 97 11.09 4.41 7.43
C GLU A 97 10.23 3.58 6.47
N THR A 98 10.74 2.45 5.99
CA THR A 98 10.08 1.61 4.99
C THR A 98 9.11 0.62 5.62
N ALA A 99 9.50 -0.03 6.73
CA ALA A 99 8.71 -1.07 7.36
C ALA A 99 7.26 -0.66 7.72
N PRO A 100 6.98 0.53 8.32
CA PRO A 100 5.63 0.88 8.75
C PRO A 100 4.71 1.41 7.64
N ARG A 101 5.13 1.33 6.36
CA ARG A 101 4.36 1.85 5.21
C ARG A 101 3.33 0.87 4.65
N THR A 102 3.51 -0.43 4.90
CA THR A 102 2.62 -1.47 4.39
C THR A 102 2.32 -2.52 5.47
N PRO A 103 1.09 -3.05 5.51
CA PRO A 103 0.70 -4.12 6.42
C PRO A 103 1.13 -5.51 5.93
N ASP A 104 1.74 -5.60 4.75
CA ASP A 104 2.02 -6.88 4.09
C ASP A 104 3.33 -7.53 4.52
N TYR A 105 4.18 -6.84 5.28
CA TYR A 105 5.40 -7.45 5.80
C TYR A 105 5.08 -8.47 6.89
N GLU A 106 5.37 -9.74 6.59
CA GLU A 106 5.19 -10.85 7.53
C GLU A 106 6.49 -11.25 8.24
N ILE A 107 7.62 -10.77 7.75
CA ILE A 107 8.95 -11.02 8.32
C ILE A 107 9.89 -9.88 7.96
N ILE A 108 10.77 -9.52 8.89
CA ILE A 108 11.88 -8.60 8.66
C ILE A 108 13.18 -9.37 8.92
N LEU A 109 14.12 -9.32 7.98
CA LEU A 109 15.43 -9.92 8.11
C LEU A 109 16.47 -8.80 8.25
N VAL A 110 17.35 -8.91 9.24
CA VAL A 110 18.31 -7.87 9.57
C VAL A 110 19.69 -8.49 9.73
N SER A 111 20.66 -8.02 8.95
CA SER A 111 22.06 -8.34 9.19
C SER A 111 22.51 -7.78 10.53
N ALA A 112 23.24 -8.57 11.32
CA ALA A 112 23.82 -8.09 12.57
C ALA A 112 24.79 -6.89 12.37
N GLY A 113 25.32 -6.73 11.16
CA GLY A 113 26.17 -5.61 10.76
C GLY A 113 25.42 -4.30 10.46
N ILE A 114 24.10 -4.24 10.60
CA ILE A 114 23.32 -3.04 10.29
C ILE A 114 23.76 -1.82 11.12
N GLN A 115 23.84 -0.66 10.47
CA GLN A 115 24.26 0.60 11.08
C GLN A 115 23.28 1.73 10.75
N ARG A 116 23.49 2.87 11.44
CA ARG A 116 22.75 4.13 11.26
C ARG A 116 21.22 3.95 11.30
N PRO A 117 20.63 3.56 12.46
CA PRO A 117 21.29 3.26 13.73
C PRO A 117 21.79 1.81 13.86
N PRO A 118 22.65 1.51 14.85
CA PRO A 118 23.13 0.14 15.08
C PRO A 118 22.01 -0.81 15.48
N LEU A 119 22.21 -2.11 15.26
CA LEU A 119 21.24 -3.19 15.46
C LEU A 119 20.35 -3.01 16.70
N ASN A 120 20.94 -2.86 17.90
CA ASN A 120 20.18 -2.78 19.14
C ASN A 120 19.16 -1.61 19.13
N LEU A 121 19.57 -0.42 18.70
CA LEU A 121 18.68 0.74 18.63
C LEU A 121 17.64 0.57 17.52
N THR A 122 18.01 -0.04 16.39
CA THR A 122 17.09 -0.37 15.31
C THR A 122 15.99 -1.32 15.80
N LEU A 123 16.35 -2.41 16.48
CA LEU A 123 15.40 -3.37 17.03
C LEU A 123 14.49 -2.75 18.10
N GLN A 124 15.03 -1.94 19.01
CA GLN A 124 14.22 -1.24 20.01
C GLN A 124 13.19 -0.30 19.37
N ARG A 125 13.59 0.44 18.32
CA ARG A 125 12.68 1.35 17.59
C ARG A 125 11.63 0.59 16.80
N LEU A 126 11.98 -0.53 16.17
CA LEU A 126 11.00 -1.42 15.53
C LEU A 126 9.95 -1.92 16.52
N ARG A 127 10.35 -2.22 17.76
CA ARG A 127 9.40 -2.66 18.81
C ARG A 127 8.62 -1.53 19.45
N ALA A 128 9.10 -0.30 19.38
CA ALA A 128 8.35 0.88 19.78
C ALA A 128 7.25 1.26 18.78
N GLU A 129 7.37 0.83 17.52
CA GLU A 129 6.39 1.04 16.46
C GLU A 129 5.22 0.02 16.57
N PRO A 130 4.00 0.45 16.93
CA PRO A 130 2.87 -0.47 17.12
C PRO A 130 2.56 -1.35 15.91
N ARG A 131 2.75 -0.83 14.69
CA ARG A 131 2.50 -1.57 13.44
C ARG A 131 3.43 -2.77 13.27
N LEU A 132 4.63 -2.68 13.84
CA LEU A 132 5.69 -3.66 13.67
C LEU A 132 5.90 -4.52 14.91
N ALA A 133 5.29 -4.17 16.05
CA ALA A 133 5.47 -4.86 17.33
C ALA A 133 5.25 -6.40 17.24
N GLY A 134 4.28 -6.83 16.44
CA GLY A 134 3.98 -8.25 16.21
C GLY A 134 4.72 -8.92 15.05
N VAL A 135 5.43 -8.15 14.21
CA VAL A 135 6.14 -8.69 13.04
C VAL A 135 7.44 -9.35 13.49
N PRO A 136 7.68 -10.64 13.14
CA PRO A 136 8.91 -11.32 13.51
C PRO A 136 10.12 -10.66 12.87
N VAL A 137 11.22 -10.59 13.62
CA VAL A 137 12.52 -10.10 13.14
C VAL A 137 13.55 -11.21 13.27
N LEU A 138 14.17 -11.58 12.16
CA LEU A 138 15.23 -12.57 12.12
C LEU A 138 16.55 -11.82 11.91
N VAL A 139 17.43 -11.87 12.92
CA VAL A 139 18.76 -11.28 12.88
C VAL A 139 19.74 -12.34 12.45
N TYR A 140 20.31 -12.23 11.25
CA TYR A 140 21.32 -13.18 10.79
C TYR A 140 22.73 -12.61 10.99
N ALA A 141 23.66 -13.47 11.36
CA ALA A 141 25.04 -13.10 11.61
C ALA A 141 25.99 -14.23 11.19
N ASP A 142 27.21 -13.87 10.82
CA ASP A 142 28.30 -14.83 10.72
C ASP A 142 28.55 -15.52 12.07
N PRO A 143 29.08 -16.76 12.09
CA PRO A 143 29.28 -17.54 13.32
C PRO A 143 30.04 -16.77 14.43
N ASP A 144 31.02 -15.96 14.05
CA ASP A 144 31.84 -15.17 15.00
C ASP A 144 31.04 -14.04 15.67
N TRP A 145 30.01 -13.52 14.99
CA TRP A 145 29.17 -12.42 15.47
C TRP A 145 27.85 -12.90 16.08
N LEU A 146 27.50 -14.17 15.88
CA LEU A 146 26.25 -14.76 16.38
C LEU A 146 26.09 -14.63 17.91
N PRO A 147 27.10 -14.85 18.77
CA PRO A 147 26.95 -14.65 20.21
C PRO A 147 26.56 -13.22 20.60
N LEU A 148 27.05 -12.21 19.86
CA LEU A 148 26.70 -10.81 20.08
C LEU A 148 25.28 -10.50 19.59
N ALA A 149 24.87 -11.07 18.45
CA ALA A 149 23.51 -10.98 17.95
C ALA A 149 22.53 -11.61 18.95
N ASP A 150 22.84 -12.80 19.48
CA ASP A 150 22.08 -13.49 20.53
C ASP A 150 21.90 -12.62 21.77
N ALA A 151 22.98 -12.02 22.27
CA ALA A 151 22.93 -11.13 23.42
C ALA A 151 22.00 -9.93 23.16
N THR A 152 22.00 -9.41 21.93
CA THR A 152 21.20 -8.25 21.52
C THR A 152 19.71 -8.59 21.41
N VAL A 153 19.35 -9.74 20.84
CA VAL A 153 17.93 -10.10 20.62
C VAL A 153 17.23 -10.63 21.87
N ARG A 154 17.97 -11.10 22.89
CA ARG A 154 17.39 -11.71 24.12
C ARG A 154 16.32 -10.88 24.82
N SER A 155 16.44 -9.55 24.78
CA SER A 155 15.49 -8.61 25.40
C SER A 155 14.48 -8.00 24.42
N ILE A 156 14.53 -8.40 23.15
CA ILE A 156 13.71 -7.86 22.07
C ILE A 156 12.58 -8.86 21.76
N PRO A 157 11.31 -8.52 22.04
CA PRO A 157 10.17 -9.37 21.70
C PRO A 157 10.15 -9.70 20.20
N SER A 158 9.63 -10.87 19.83
CA SER A 158 9.47 -11.27 18.42
C SER A 158 10.77 -11.19 17.59
N ALA A 159 11.94 -11.24 18.21
CA ALA A 159 13.24 -11.26 17.52
C ALA A 159 13.97 -12.58 17.79
N LEU A 160 14.63 -13.10 16.76
CA LEU A 160 15.44 -14.32 16.84
C LEU A 160 16.73 -14.11 16.08
N SER A 161 17.86 -14.48 16.68
CA SER A 161 19.16 -14.50 16.01
C SER A 161 19.43 -15.90 15.43
N VAL A 162 20.06 -15.92 14.26
CA VAL A 162 20.36 -17.15 13.51
C VAL A 162 21.70 -17.00 12.77
N ALA A 163 22.31 -18.11 12.39
CA ALA A 163 23.41 -18.08 11.43
C ALA A 163 22.91 -17.61 10.05
N VAL A 164 23.82 -17.13 9.21
CA VAL A 164 23.49 -16.79 7.81
C VAL A 164 22.86 -18.02 7.13
N PRO A 165 21.65 -17.90 6.55
CA PRO A 165 21.00 -19.03 5.87
C PRO A 165 21.81 -19.53 4.68
N SER A 166 22.00 -20.85 4.57
CA SER A 166 22.80 -21.44 3.50
C SER A 166 22.04 -21.60 2.19
N ASP A 167 20.72 -21.76 2.27
CA ASP A 167 19.85 -22.07 1.15
C ASP A 167 18.38 -21.71 1.46
N PRO A 168 17.47 -21.77 0.47
CA PRO A 168 16.06 -21.43 0.66
C PRO A 168 15.34 -22.30 1.71
N GLN A 169 15.65 -23.59 1.81
CA GLN A 169 14.95 -24.50 2.74
C GLN A 169 15.38 -24.23 4.18
N ASP A 170 16.66 -23.97 4.40
CA ASP A 170 17.17 -23.51 5.69
C ASP A 170 16.47 -22.21 6.11
N LEU A 171 16.42 -21.21 5.22
CA LEU A 171 15.71 -19.96 5.49
C LEU A 171 14.24 -20.18 5.84
N ALA A 172 13.53 -21.07 5.12
CA ALA A 172 12.14 -21.40 5.42
C ALA A 172 11.98 -21.99 6.83
N GLY A 173 12.87 -22.89 7.25
CA GLY A 173 12.88 -23.45 8.60
C GLY A 173 13.11 -22.38 9.68
N LEU A 174 14.05 -21.45 9.45
CA LEU A 174 14.33 -20.36 10.37
C LEU A 174 13.14 -19.38 10.50
N ILE A 175 12.48 -19.07 9.37
CA ILE A 175 11.26 -18.25 9.37
C ILE A 175 10.12 -18.95 10.11
N ALA A 176 9.91 -20.25 9.89
CA ALA A 176 8.89 -21.01 10.60
C ALA A 176 9.10 -20.95 12.12
N ARG A 177 10.35 -21.10 12.57
CA ARG A 177 10.72 -20.93 13.98
C ARG A 177 10.47 -19.52 14.49
N ALA A 178 10.81 -18.49 13.72
CA ALA A 178 10.55 -17.09 14.10
C ALA A 178 9.05 -16.79 14.23
N LYS A 179 8.21 -17.36 13.35
CA LYS A 179 6.75 -17.22 13.40
C LYS A 179 6.10 -17.92 14.61
N MET A 180 6.77 -18.90 15.23
CA MET A 180 6.30 -19.59 16.43
C MET A 180 6.56 -18.84 17.74
N VAL A 181 7.25 -17.69 17.72
CA VAL A 181 7.51 -16.90 18.93
C VAL A 181 6.17 -16.37 19.48
N PRO A 182 5.82 -16.56 20.77
CA PRO A 182 4.49 -16.26 21.30
C PRO A 182 3.99 -14.82 21.14
N THR A 183 4.92 -13.86 21.01
CA THR A 183 4.61 -12.44 20.82
C THR A 183 4.33 -12.08 19.36
N VAL A 184 4.57 -12.99 18.43
CA VAL A 184 4.29 -12.80 17.01
C VAL A 184 2.78 -12.83 16.78
N ARG A 185 2.31 -11.89 15.97
CA ARG A 185 0.91 -11.79 15.55
C ARG A 185 0.88 -11.86 14.04
N SER A 186 0.32 -12.94 13.50
CA SER A 186 0.09 -13.08 12.06
C SER A 186 -1.34 -12.70 11.73
N VAL A 187 -1.51 -11.87 10.70
CA VAL A 187 -2.81 -11.58 10.09
C VAL A 187 -2.83 -12.26 8.73
N SER A 188 -3.89 -13.01 8.41
CA SER A 188 -4.00 -13.67 7.10
C SER A 188 -4.13 -12.65 5.98
N ILE A 189 -3.74 -13.05 4.76
CA ILE A 189 -3.88 -12.22 3.56
C ILE A 189 -5.33 -11.76 3.37
N ASP A 190 -6.30 -12.68 3.51
CA ASP A 190 -7.72 -12.35 3.37
C ASP A 190 -8.17 -11.29 4.37
N GLN A 191 -7.71 -11.39 5.62
CA GLN A 191 -8.06 -10.42 6.65
C GLN A 191 -7.42 -9.05 6.37
N ARG A 192 -6.18 -9.00 5.88
CA ARG A 192 -5.52 -7.75 5.47
C ARG A 192 -6.27 -7.08 4.31
N LEU A 193 -6.71 -7.87 3.33
CA LEU A 193 -7.49 -7.37 2.19
C LEU A 193 -8.88 -6.87 2.60
N GLU A 194 -9.54 -7.53 3.56
CA GLU A 194 -10.81 -7.05 4.09
C GLU A 194 -10.66 -5.70 4.79
N TRP A 195 -9.62 -5.56 5.61
CA TRP A 195 -9.29 -4.29 6.26
C TRP A 195 -8.93 -3.19 5.25
N ALA A 196 -8.18 -3.54 4.21
CA ALA A 196 -7.85 -2.60 3.14
C ALA A 196 -9.09 -2.13 2.38
N ARG A 197 -10.04 -3.03 2.09
CA ARG A 197 -11.31 -2.67 1.45
C ARG A 197 -12.12 -1.71 2.33
N ALA A 198 -12.24 -2.00 3.62
CA ALA A 198 -12.91 -1.12 4.56
C ALA A 198 -12.23 0.26 4.67
N ALA A 199 -10.89 0.28 4.70
CA ALA A 199 -10.12 1.51 4.73
C ALA A 199 -10.30 2.35 3.45
N MET A 200 -10.28 1.70 2.29
CA MET A 200 -10.56 2.34 1.00
C MET A 200 -11.99 2.87 0.92
N ALA A 201 -12.96 2.22 1.57
CA ALA A 201 -14.33 2.73 1.62
C ALA A 201 -14.42 4.06 2.38
N TRP A 202 -13.64 4.21 3.45
CA TRP A 202 -13.49 5.50 4.13
C TRP A 202 -12.82 6.56 3.25
N PHE A 203 -11.81 6.19 2.45
CA PHE A 203 -11.23 7.12 1.48
C PHE A 203 -12.24 7.61 0.46
N LEU A 204 -13.15 6.75 -0.01
CA LEU A 204 -14.23 7.16 -0.89
C LEU A 204 -15.17 8.19 -0.21
N VAL A 205 -15.48 8.02 1.08
CA VAL A 205 -16.26 9.00 1.85
C VAL A 205 -15.52 10.34 1.96
N PHE A 206 -14.20 10.33 2.17
CA PHE A 206 -13.40 11.52 2.40
C PHE A 206 -12.88 12.19 1.12
N VAL A 207 -13.08 11.60 -0.04
CA VAL A 207 -12.45 12.02 -1.31
C VAL A 207 -12.72 13.50 -1.65
N GLU A 208 -13.93 13.98 -1.36
CA GLU A 208 -14.34 15.36 -1.61
C GLU A 208 -13.87 16.31 -0.52
N HIS A 209 -13.88 15.88 0.74
CA HIS A 209 -13.50 16.70 1.89
C HIS A 209 -12.60 15.90 2.83
N PRO A 210 -11.29 15.78 2.52
CA PRO A 210 -10.40 15.00 3.36
C PRO A 210 -10.29 15.61 4.76
N PRO A 211 -10.33 14.78 5.80
CA PRO A 211 -10.14 15.24 7.17
C PRO A 211 -8.68 15.62 7.43
N GLU A 212 -8.43 16.30 8.56
CA GLU A 212 -7.07 16.66 8.96
C GLU A 212 -6.20 15.40 9.16
N GLY A 213 -4.99 15.42 8.59
CA GLY A 213 -4.03 14.32 8.70
C GLY A 213 -4.03 13.36 7.51
N ILE A 214 -4.86 13.58 6.49
CA ILE A 214 -4.75 12.91 5.20
C ILE A 214 -5.03 13.86 4.04
N SER A 215 -4.18 13.84 3.03
CA SER A 215 -4.33 14.66 1.83
C SER A 215 -5.04 13.91 0.70
N ARG A 216 -5.65 14.65 -0.25
CA ARG A 216 -6.17 14.06 -1.49
C ARG A 216 -5.09 13.32 -2.28
N MET A 217 -3.83 13.78 -2.21
CA MET A 217 -2.71 13.15 -2.90
C MET A 217 -2.39 11.77 -2.33
N GLU A 218 -2.49 11.60 -1.01
CA GLU A 218 -2.32 10.29 -0.36
C GLU A 218 -3.46 9.34 -0.73
N ILE A 219 -4.71 9.81 -0.70
CA ILE A 219 -5.88 9.04 -1.15
C ILE A 219 -5.73 8.61 -2.62
N GLU A 220 -5.31 9.52 -3.49
CA GLU A 220 -5.05 9.23 -4.90
C GLU A 220 -3.97 8.16 -5.08
N SER A 221 -2.85 8.31 -4.36
CA SER A 221 -1.72 7.39 -4.48
C SER A 221 -2.08 5.99 -3.99
N ALA A 222 -2.89 5.89 -2.92
CA ALA A 222 -3.43 4.63 -2.44
C ALA A 222 -4.38 3.99 -3.46
N ALA A 223 -5.32 4.77 -4.04
CA ALA A 223 -6.25 4.26 -5.05
C ALA A 223 -5.55 3.78 -6.32
N ILE A 224 -4.53 4.51 -6.81
CA ILE A 224 -3.73 4.07 -7.96
C ILE A 224 -3.03 2.74 -7.65
N SER A 225 -2.38 2.63 -6.49
CA SER A 225 -1.67 1.41 -6.10
C SER A 225 -2.62 0.21 -6.00
N ALA A 226 -3.81 0.43 -5.46
CA ALA A 226 -4.83 -0.59 -5.30
C ALA A 226 -5.49 -1.05 -6.62
N LEU A 227 -5.24 -0.40 -7.76
CA LEU A 227 -5.66 -0.93 -9.07
C LEU A 227 -4.97 -2.26 -9.43
N GLU A 228 -3.79 -2.52 -8.86
CA GLU A 228 -3.09 -3.81 -9.05
C GLU A 228 -3.63 -4.93 -8.14
N VAL A 229 -4.60 -4.63 -7.28
CA VAL A 229 -5.18 -5.57 -6.31
C VAL A 229 -6.61 -5.91 -6.75
N PRO A 230 -6.88 -7.12 -7.28
CA PRO A 230 -8.18 -7.47 -7.85
C PRO A 230 -9.38 -7.17 -6.94
N GLN A 231 -9.24 -7.40 -5.63
CA GLN A 231 -10.30 -7.20 -4.64
C GLN A 231 -10.59 -5.72 -4.32
N LEU A 232 -9.72 -4.79 -4.74
CA LEU A 232 -9.84 -3.35 -4.48
C LEU A 232 -10.10 -2.53 -5.75
N GLN A 233 -9.89 -3.11 -6.94
CA GLN A 233 -9.98 -2.45 -8.24
C GLN A 233 -11.22 -1.59 -8.42
N GLU A 234 -12.41 -2.11 -8.16
CA GLU A 234 -13.66 -1.38 -8.40
C GLU A 234 -13.77 -0.12 -7.53
N LEU A 235 -13.41 -0.24 -6.25
CA LEU A 235 -13.44 0.86 -5.29
C LEU A 235 -12.37 1.90 -5.64
N SER A 236 -11.19 1.45 -6.09
CA SER A 236 -10.15 2.34 -6.61
C SER A 236 -10.61 3.14 -7.82
N LEU A 237 -11.26 2.50 -8.79
CA LEU A 237 -11.81 3.20 -9.96
C LEU A 237 -12.83 4.27 -9.55
N GLU A 238 -13.68 3.98 -8.58
CA GLU A 238 -14.66 4.94 -8.06
C GLU A 238 -14.00 6.15 -7.39
N ILE A 239 -12.99 5.93 -6.53
CA ILE A 239 -12.23 6.99 -5.87
C ILE A 239 -11.54 7.89 -6.90
N LEU A 240 -10.86 7.29 -7.90
CA LEU A 240 -10.17 8.04 -8.95
C LEU A 240 -11.15 8.84 -9.81
N GLY A 241 -12.32 8.27 -10.12
CA GLY A 241 -13.40 8.97 -10.82
C GLY A 241 -13.90 10.19 -10.04
N GLN A 242 -13.95 10.11 -8.71
CA GLN A 242 -14.34 11.22 -7.84
C GLN A 242 -13.26 12.30 -7.68
N LEU A 243 -12.00 11.89 -7.60
CA LEU A 243 -10.86 12.81 -7.51
C LEU A 243 -10.68 13.63 -8.78
N ALA A 244 -10.82 12.97 -9.93
CA ALA A 244 -10.78 13.59 -11.26
C ALA A 244 -9.53 14.44 -11.55
N THR A 245 -8.41 14.19 -10.87
CA THR A 245 -7.16 14.91 -11.16
C THR A 245 -6.52 14.43 -12.47
N PRO A 246 -5.51 15.14 -13.02
CA PRO A 246 -4.74 14.65 -14.17
C PRO A 246 -4.19 13.22 -13.96
N LYS A 247 -3.68 12.91 -12.76
CA LYS A 247 -3.16 11.57 -12.44
C LYS A 247 -4.27 10.52 -12.39
N SER A 248 -5.40 10.86 -11.76
CA SER A 248 -6.57 9.99 -11.74
C SER A 248 -7.10 9.69 -13.15
N GLN A 249 -7.26 10.72 -13.99
CA GLN A 249 -7.72 10.52 -15.37
C GLN A 249 -6.75 9.66 -16.19
N SER A 250 -5.44 9.90 -16.06
CA SER A 250 -4.42 9.06 -16.70
C SER A 250 -4.53 7.61 -16.25
N ALA A 251 -4.64 7.35 -14.94
CA ALA A 251 -4.75 5.99 -14.41
C ALA A 251 -6.03 5.27 -14.89
N LEU A 252 -7.16 5.99 -14.98
CA LEU A 252 -8.42 5.46 -15.50
C LEU A 252 -8.33 5.11 -16.98
N VAL A 253 -7.73 5.96 -17.81
CA VAL A 253 -7.52 5.69 -19.24
C VAL A 253 -6.59 4.50 -19.47
N GLU A 254 -5.51 4.40 -18.69
CA GLU A 254 -4.65 3.22 -18.71
C GLU A 254 -5.43 1.96 -18.33
N ALA A 255 -6.25 2.01 -17.27
CA ALA A 255 -7.10 0.90 -16.84
C ALA A 255 -8.09 0.44 -17.93
N VAL A 256 -8.71 1.35 -18.69
CA VAL A 256 -9.56 0.98 -19.84
C VAL A 256 -8.74 0.33 -20.95
N SER A 257 -7.48 0.73 -21.11
CA SER A 257 -6.59 0.27 -22.18
C SER A 257 -5.89 -1.06 -21.89
N ARG A 258 -6.01 -1.59 -20.66
CA ARG A 258 -5.39 -2.85 -20.24
C ARG A 258 -5.99 -4.07 -20.94
N ASN A 259 -5.13 -4.92 -21.46
CA ASN A 259 -5.54 -6.15 -22.15
C ASN A 259 -5.66 -7.36 -21.21
N ASP A 260 -5.01 -7.29 -20.06
CA ASP A 260 -5.04 -8.30 -18.99
C ASP A 260 -6.29 -8.18 -18.10
N TRP A 261 -7.08 -7.12 -18.25
CA TRP A 261 -8.28 -6.89 -17.46
C TRP A 261 -9.55 -7.43 -18.13
N PRO A 262 -10.48 -8.04 -17.36
CA PRO A 262 -11.80 -8.41 -17.87
C PRO A 262 -12.55 -7.22 -18.46
N ILE A 263 -13.28 -7.44 -19.55
CA ILE A 263 -14.02 -6.38 -20.24
C ILE A 263 -14.97 -5.62 -19.31
N ALA A 264 -15.63 -6.31 -18.38
CA ALA A 264 -16.53 -5.72 -17.41
C ALA A 264 -15.83 -4.67 -16.51
N LEU A 265 -14.58 -4.94 -16.11
CA LEU A 265 -13.80 -4.02 -15.30
C LEU A 265 -13.32 -2.81 -16.12
N ARG A 266 -12.92 -3.04 -17.38
CA ARG A 266 -12.55 -1.96 -18.31
C ARG A 266 -13.73 -1.02 -18.57
N VAL A 267 -14.95 -1.54 -18.65
CA VAL A 267 -16.18 -0.74 -18.75
C VAL A 267 -16.42 0.10 -17.48
N LYS A 268 -16.16 -0.44 -16.29
CA LYS A 268 -16.21 0.33 -15.03
C LYS A 268 -15.19 1.46 -15.03
N ALA A 269 -13.95 1.20 -15.49
CA ALA A 269 -12.91 2.22 -15.60
C ALA A 269 -13.32 3.33 -16.58
N LEU A 270 -13.96 2.98 -17.69
CA LEU A 270 -14.48 3.94 -18.67
C LEU A 270 -15.58 4.81 -18.06
N GLY A 271 -16.50 4.22 -17.29
CA GLY A 271 -17.54 4.97 -16.56
C GLY A 271 -16.94 5.94 -15.53
N ALA A 272 -15.91 5.51 -14.79
CA ALA A 272 -15.18 6.38 -13.87
C ALA A 272 -14.42 7.50 -14.59
N PHE A 273 -13.81 7.23 -15.76
CA PHE A 273 -13.16 8.25 -16.58
C PHE A 273 -14.16 9.29 -17.07
N ARG A 274 -15.31 8.86 -17.58
CA ARG A 274 -16.41 9.74 -17.97
C ARG A 274 -16.80 10.68 -16.83
N LYS A 275 -17.03 10.13 -15.63
CA LYS A 275 -17.37 10.91 -14.43
C LYS A 275 -16.28 11.93 -14.09
N ALA A 276 -15.01 11.56 -14.23
CA ALA A 276 -13.90 12.47 -13.99
C ALA A 276 -13.86 13.64 -15.00
N VAL A 277 -14.11 13.36 -16.28
CA VAL A 277 -14.18 14.38 -17.34
C VAL A 277 -15.40 15.29 -17.12
N GLU A 278 -16.57 14.74 -16.78
CA GLU A 278 -17.76 15.53 -16.46
C GLU A 278 -17.51 16.47 -15.26
N LYS A 279 -16.71 16.04 -14.28
CA LYS A 279 -16.42 16.81 -13.06
C LYS A 279 -15.38 17.92 -13.25
N ARG A 280 -14.34 17.70 -14.06
CA ARG A 280 -13.18 18.62 -14.16
C ARG A 280 -12.72 18.93 -15.59
N GLY A 281 -13.48 18.52 -16.60
CA GLY A 281 -13.05 18.54 -17.99
C GLY A 281 -11.91 17.56 -18.25
N VAL A 282 -11.37 17.57 -19.47
CA VAL A 282 -10.22 16.75 -19.85
C VAL A 282 -8.96 17.33 -19.22
N GLN A 283 -8.26 16.51 -18.44
CA GLN A 283 -7.02 16.84 -17.75
C GLN A 283 -5.80 16.07 -18.30
N LEU A 284 -5.98 15.37 -19.42
CA LEU A 284 -4.94 14.64 -20.13
C LEU A 284 -4.04 15.60 -20.92
N THR A 285 -2.77 15.27 -21.04
CA THR A 285 -1.84 15.99 -21.91
C THR A 285 -2.07 15.62 -23.37
N THR A 286 -1.60 16.47 -24.29
CA THR A 286 -1.64 16.20 -25.73
C THR A 286 -1.01 14.84 -26.08
N GLN A 287 0.12 14.49 -25.45
CA GLN A 287 0.78 13.20 -25.67
C GLN A 287 -0.10 12.02 -25.25
N GLN A 288 -0.77 12.13 -24.10
CA GLN A 288 -1.69 11.09 -23.62
C GLN A 288 -2.91 10.93 -24.52
N ILE A 289 -3.44 12.03 -25.05
CA ILE A 289 -4.55 12.03 -26.01
C ILE A 289 -4.13 11.34 -27.32
N LEU A 290 -2.98 11.72 -27.88
CA LEU A 290 -2.45 11.09 -29.10
C LEU A 290 -2.24 9.59 -28.93
N GLN A 291 -1.75 9.16 -27.76
CA GLN A 291 -1.62 7.74 -27.43
C GLN A 291 -2.96 7.00 -27.48
N GLN A 292 -4.09 7.64 -27.13
CA GLN A 292 -5.41 7.00 -27.23
C GLN A 292 -5.86 6.84 -28.69
N TYR A 293 -5.57 7.81 -29.56
CA TYR A 293 -5.81 7.64 -31.00
C TYR A 293 -4.97 6.50 -31.57
N GLU A 294 -3.70 6.41 -31.19
CA GLU A 294 -2.83 5.31 -31.61
C GLU A 294 -3.39 3.95 -31.17
N ARG A 295 -3.80 3.83 -29.89
CA ARG A 295 -4.42 2.61 -29.35
C ARG A 295 -5.70 2.23 -30.10
N TYR A 296 -6.58 3.20 -30.37
CA TYR A 296 -7.80 2.95 -31.12
C TYR A 296 -7.49 2.48 -32.55
N ASN A 297 -6.57 3.15 -33.26
CA ASN A 297 -6.19 2.77 -34.63
C ASN A 297 -5.56 1.37 -34.69
N GLN A 298 -4.71 1.03 -33.71
CA GLN A 298 -4.12 -0.30 -33.58
C GLN A 298 -5.15 -1.38 -33.21
N SER A 299 -6.27 -1.01 -32.60
CA SER A 299 -7.32 -1.95 -32.20
C SER A 299 -8.16 -2.51 -33.35
N THR A 300 -7.85 -2.20 -34.62
CA THR A 300 -8.63 -2.60 -35.80
C THR A 300 -8.97 -4.10 -35.85
N GLN A 301 -8.03 -4.96 -35.42
CA GLN A 301 -8.20 -6.43 -35.37
C GLN A 301 -8.68 -6.96 -34.00
N SER A 302 -8.86 -6.08 -33.01
CA SER A 302 -9.36 -6.45 -31.69
C SER A 302 -10.86 -6.79 -31.72
N PRO A 303 -11.37 -7.53 -30.72
CA PRO A 303 -12.79 -7.80 -30.58
C PRO A 303 -13.65 -6.52 -30.65
N PRO A 304 -14.88 -6.56 -31.20
CA PRO A 304 -15.73 -5.38 -31.34
C PRO A 304 -15.95 -4.61 -30.03
N GLU A 305 -16.05 -5.33 -28.91
CA GLU A 305 -16.21 -4.75 -27.58
C GLU A 305 -14.99 -3.91 -27.16
N VAL A 306 -13.77 -4.39 -27.46
CA VAL A 306 -12.52 -3.68 -27.17
C VAL A 306 -12.42 -2.41 -28.02
N ARG A 307 -12.74 -2.50 -29.32
CA ARG A 307 -12.77 -1.32 -30.19
C ARG A 307 -13.78 -0.28 -29.71
N LYS A 308 -14.95 -0.73 -29.28
CA LYS A 308 -16.02 0.14 -28.77
C LYS A 308 -15.58 0.90 -27.52
N ILE A 309 -14.97 0.25 -26.54
CA ILE A 309 -14.53 0.95 -25.32
C ILE A 309 -13.40 1.94 -25.60
N LEU A 310 -12.48 1.64 -26.51
CA LEU A 310 -11.41 2.56 -26.89
C LEU A 310 -11.95 3.77 -27.67
N GLY A 311 -12.93 3.55 -28.55
CA GLY A 311 -13.64 4.63 -29.24
C GLY A 311 -14.36 5.56 -28.26
N LEU A 312 -15.04 5.01 -27.25
CA LEU A 312 -15.72 5.81 -26.22
C LEU A 312 -14.77 6.67 -25.38
N ILE A 313 -13.50 6.26 -25.21
CA ILE A 313 -12.49 7.14 -24.59
C ILE A 313 -12.33 8.42 -25.42
N LEU A 314 -12.19 8.28 -26.75
CA LEU A 314 -12.03 9.41 -27.67
C LEU A 314 -13.28 10.29 -27.65
N ASP A 315 -14.48 9.69 -27.66
CA ASP A 315 -15.74 10.44 -27.57
C ASP A 315 -15.79 11.32 -26.31
N TYR A 316 -15.35 10.79 -25.15
CA TYR A 316 -15.32 11.57 -23.91
C TYR A 316 -14.22 12.64 -23.89
N ILE A 317 -13.11 12.43 -24.59
CA ILE A 317 -12.07 13.45 -24.76
C ILE A 317 -12.58 14.59 -25.65
N GLU A 318 -13.33 14.29 -26.70
CA GLU A 318 -13.80 15.27 -27.69
C GLU A 318 -15.08 16.00 -27.28
N ALA A 319 -15.91 15.41 -26.42
CA ALA A 319 -17.21 15.96 -26.04
C ALA A 319 -17.16 17.43 -25.54
N PRO A 320 -16.20 17.85 -24.69
CA PRO A 320 -16.10 19.26 -24.27
C PRO A 320 -15.80 20.22 -25.43
N THR A 321 -15.01 19.78 -26.42
CA THR A 321 -14.65 20.58 -27.61
C THR A 321 -15.83 20.75 -28.54
N GLN A 322 -16.66 19.71 -28.71
CA GLN A 322 -17.85 19.76 -29.57
C GLN A 322 -18.91 20.73 -29.02
N VAL A 323 -19.12 20.76 -27.71
CA VAL A 323 -20.08 21.70 -27.06
C VAL A 323 -19.63 23.16 -27.24
N GLN A 324 -18.33 23.45 -27.16
CA GLN A 324 -17.80 24.79 -27.41
C GLN A 324 -17.96 25.22 -28.88
N ALA A 325 -17.72 24.32 -29.83
CA ALA A 325 -17.87 24.62 -31.26
C ALA A 325 -19.33 24.96 -31.64
N VAL A 326 -20.30 24.21 -31.12
CA VAL A 326 -21.73 24.46 -31.35
C VAL A 326 -22.21 25.76 -30.69
N GLY A 327 -21.69 26.09 -29.49
CA GLY A 327 -22.02 27.34 -28.80
C GLY A 327 -21.49 28.61 -29.47
N ILE A 328 -20.44 28.49 -30.29
CA ILE A 328 -19.91 29.60 -31.11
C ILE A 328 -20.75 29.77 -32.38
N GLN A 329 -21.13 28.68 -33.05
CA GLN A 329 -21.98 28.73 -34.25
C GLN A 329 -23.43 29.18 -33.97
N ALA A 330 -23.93 29.04 -32.74
CA ALA A 330 -25.25 29.53 -32.35
C ALA A 330 -25.27 31.03 -31.95
N LYS A 331 -24.12 31.71 -31.96
CA LYS A 331 -23.97 33.13 -31.64
C LYS A 331 -23.59 34.00 -32.84
N GLU A 332 -23.44 33.40 -34.03
CA GLU A 332 -23.31 34.07 -35.33
C GLU A 332 -24.66 34.05 -36.07
#